data_AF-A0A258LIN9-F1
#
_entry.id   AF-A0A258LIN9-F1
#
_cell.length_a   1.000
_cell.length_b   1.000
_cell.length_c   1.000
_cell.angle_alpha   90.00
_cell.angle_beta   90.00
_cell.angle_gamma   90.00
#
_symmetry.space_group_name_H-M   'P 1'
#
loop_
_entity.id
_entity.type
_entity.pdbx_description
1 polymer ?
#
loop_
_entity_poly.entity_id
_entity_poly.type
_entity_poly.pdbx_seq_one_letter_code
_entity_poly.pdbx_strand_id
1 'polypeptide(L)'
;MIPVPAGVRIWIATGHTDMRRGMRGLALQVQEGLGRDPFAGDVFVFRGRRGSLIKAIWHDGLGLSLYAKRLDRGKFVWPQTVDGVVSLTAAQMSYLFDHAC
;
A
#
# COMPACT_ATOMS: atom_id res chain seq x y z
N MET A 1 -3.65 -8.78 13.79
CA MET A 1 -2.92 -7.57 13.35
C MET A 1 -1.70 -8.04 12.61
N ILE A 2 -1.45 -7.57 11.39
CA ILE A 2 -0.19 -7.89 10.69
C ILE A 2 0.93 -7.19 11.46
N PRO A 3 1.97 -7.90 11.93
CA PRO A 3 3.10 -7.25 12.56
C PRO A 3 3.89 -6.52 11.47
N VAL A 4 3.65 -5.21 11.34
CA VAL A 4 4.57 -4.33 10.63
C VAL A 4 5.67 -3.99 11.63
N PRO A 5 6.95 -4.33 11.35
CA PRO A 5 8.04 -4.01 12.27
C PRO A 5 8.08 -2.51 12.62
N ALA A 6 8.45 -2.20 13.87
CA ALA A 6 8.59 -0.81 14.30
C ALA A 6 9.69 -0.12 13.47
N GLY A 7 9.41 1.12 13.02
CA GLY A 7 10.34 1.91 12.20
C GLY A 7 10.29 1.66 10.69
N VAL A 8 9.40 0.79 10.21
CA VAL A 8 9.20 0.57 8.77
C VAL A 8 8.57 1.78 8.10
N ARG A 9 9.13 2.21 6.97
CA ARG A 9 8.55 3.29 6.18
C ARG A 9 7.36 2.73 5.39
N ILE A 10 6.24 3.40 5.52
CA ILE A 10 5.03 3.08 4.78
C ILE A 10 4.95 4.04 3.61
N TRP A 11 4.80 3.51 2.41
CA TRP A 11 4.69 4.24 1.16
C TRP A 11 3.30 4.04 0.57
N ILE A 12 2.60 5.12 0.31
CA ILE A 12 1.34 5.08 -0.44
C ILE A 12 1.61 5.44 -1.89
N ALA A 13 1.30 4.53 -2.81
CA ALA A 13 1.23 4.84 -4.23
C ALA A 13 0.08 5.81 -4.48
N THR A 14 0.41 7.00 -4.99
CA THR A 14 -0.60 8.03 -5.28
C THR A 14 -1.31 7.67 -6.60
N GLY A 15 -2.61 7.99 -6.71
CA GLY A 15 -3.41 7.63 -7.88
C GLY A 15 -4.12 6.27 -7.77
N HIS A 16 -4.25 5.57 -8.90
CA HIS A 16 -5.01 4.32 -8.99
C HIS A 16 -4.14 3.17 -9.48
N THR A 17 -4.20 2.04 -8.78
CA THR A 17 -3.49 0.82 -9.16
C THR A 17 -4.45 -0.21 -9.73
N ASP A 18 -4.00 -0.95 -10.76
CA ASP A 18 -4.70 -2.15 -11.20
C ASP A 18 -4.58 -3.24 -10.13
N MET A 19 -5.68 -3.44 -9.40
CA MET A 19 -5.73 -4.38 -8.28
C MET A 19 -5.86 -5.85 -8.71
N ARG A 20 -5.85 -6.16 -10.01
CA ARG A 20 -5.70 -7.54 -10.51
C ARG A 20 -4.28 -8.07 -10.31
N ARG A 21 -3.29 -7.18 -10.17
CA ARG A 21 -1.89 -7.54 -9.93
C ARG A 21 -1.72 -8.29 -8.59
N GLY A 22 -0.99 -9.40 -8.65
CA GLY A 22 -0.49 -10.12 -7.46
C GLY A 22 0.84 -9.56 -6.96
N MET A 23 1.50 -10.26 -6.04
CA MET A 23 2.76 -9.85 -5.42
C MET A 23 3.82 -9.36 -6.41
N ARG A 24 4.15 -10.17 -7.42
CA ARG A 24 5.18 -9.83 -8.42
C ARG A 24 4.83 -8.60 -9.25
N GLY A 25 3.57 -8.48 -9.68
CA GLY A 25 3.13 -7.33 -10.49
C GLY A 25 3.08 -6.02 -9.71
N LEU A 26 2.81 -6.09 -8.39
CA LEU A 26 2.88 -4.93 -7.52
C LEU A 26 4.33 -4.58 -7.16
N ALA A 27 5.20 -5.57 -6.92
CA ALA A 27 6.63 -5.33 -6.71
C ALA A 27 7.27 -4.66 -7.94
N LEU A 28 6.93 -5.11 -9.15
CA LEU A 28 7.36 -4.45 -10.38
C LEU A 28 6.89 -3.00 -10.45
N GLN A 29 5.65 -2.71 -10.03
CA GLN A 29 5.15 -1.34 -9.96
C GLN A 29 5.91 -0.47 -8.95
N VAL A 30 6.35 -1.05 -7.81
CA VAL A 30 7.22 -0.33 -6.88
C VAL A 30 8.54 0.02 -7.55
N GLN A 31 9.14 -0.94 -8.24
CA GLN A 31 10.44 -0.77 -8.89
C GLN A 31 10.39 0.23 -10.04
N GLU A 32 9.51 0.01 -11.02
CA GLU A 32 9.45 0.79 -12.25
C GLU A 32 8.59 2.05 -12.10
N GLY A 33 7.51 1.97 -11.34
CA GLY A 33 6.55 3.06 -11.19
C GLY A 33 6.87 4.02 -10.05
N LEU A 34 7.40 3.53 -8.93
CA LEU A 34 7.75 4.37 -7.77
C LEU A 34 9.26 4.61 -7.63
N GLY A 35 10.09 3.94 -8.44
CA GLY A 35 11.55 4.07 -8.39
C GLY A 35 12.16 3.58 -7.07
N ARG A 36 11.54 2.58 -6.43
CA ARG A 36 11.95 2.07 -5.11
C ARG A 36 12.25 0.59 -5.14
N ASP A 37 13.06 0.12 -4.20
CA ASP A 37 13.31 -1.31 -4.03
C ASP A 37 12.16 -1.97 -3.23
N PRO A 38 11.36 -2.89 -3.83
CA PRO A 38 10.30 -3.60 -3.12
C PRO A 38 10.82 -4.59 -2.07
N PHE A 39 12.12 -4.88 -2.04
CA PHE A 39 12.74 -5.85 -1.13
C PHE A 39 13.46 -5.22 0.07
N ALA A 40 13.51 -3.89 0.15
CA ALA A 40 14.22 -3.14 1.18
C ALA A 40 13.54 -3.13 2.58
N GLY A 41 12.47 -3.92 2.77
CA GLY A 41 11.75 -4.01 4.05
C GLY A 41 10.69 -2.93 4.28
N ASP A 42 10.53 -2.00 3.35
CA ASP A 42 9.46 -0.99 3.38
C ASP A 42 8.08 -1.60 3.04
N VAL A 43 7.00 -0.96 3.51
CA VAL A 43 5.62 -1.35 3.18
C VAL A 43 5.10 -0.45 2.07
N PHE A 44 4.56 -1.05 1.01
CA PHE A 44 3.97 -0.31 -0.12
C PHE A 44 2.47 -0.59 -0.19
N VAL A 45 1.65 0.46 -0.15
CA VAL A 45 0.18 0.39 -0.13
C VAL A 45 -0.39 0.97 -1.41
N PHE A 46 -1.36 0.26 -1.97
CA PHE A 46 -2.03 0.59 -3.22
C PHE A 46 -3.54 0.63 -3.02
N ARG A 47 -4.21 1.49 -3.76
CA ARG A 47 -5.68 1.55 -3.83
C ARG A 47 -6.17 1.43 -5.26
N GLY A 48 -7.22 0.66 -5.46
CA GLY A 48 -7.91 0.57 -6.75
C GLY A 48 -8.76 1.80 -7.06
N ARG A 49 -9.14 1.97 -8.33
CA ARG A 49 -9.99 3.09 -8.79
C ARG A 49 -11.33 3.22 -8.06
N ARG A 50 -11.96 2.09 -7.71
CA ARG A 50 -13.23 2.08 -6.96
C ARG A 50 -13.09 2.54 -5.52
N GLY A 51 -11.87 2.55 -4.97
CA GLY A 51 -11.58 3.03 -3.62
C GLY A 51 -11.92 2.05 -2.49
N SER A 52 -12.64 0.96 -2.75
CA SER A 52 -13.06 -0.02 -1.73
C SER A 52 -12.07 -1.17 -1.50
N LEU A 53 -11.00 -1.26 -2.29
CA LEU A 53 -9.96 -2.28 -2.17
C LEU A 53 -8.59 -1.63 -2.03
N ILE A 54 -7.86 -2.06 -1.00
CA ILE A 54 -6.43 -1.80 -0.83
C ILE A 54 -5.64 -3.11 -0.86
N LYS A 55 -4.38 -3.00 -1.25
CA LYS A 55 -3.37 -4.03 -1.09
C LYS A 55 -2.12 -3.41 -0.49
N ALA A 56 -1.44 -4.16 0.36
CA ALA A 56 -0.12 -3.80 0.85
C ALA A 56 0.86 -4.95 0.58
N ILE A 57 2.08 -4.62 0.17
CA ILE A 57 3.17 -5.59 0.04
C ILE A 57 4.37 -5.13 0.86
N TRP A 58 5.14 -6.09 1.37
CA TRP A 58 6.42 -5.89 2.02
C TRP A 58 7.24 -7.18 1.95
N HIS A 59 8.56 -7.05 1.92
CA HIS A 59 9.46 -8.19 2.04
C HIS A 59 10.03 -8.24 3.47
N ASP A 60 9.98 -9.39 4.13
CA ASP A 60 10.45 -9.54 5.52
C ASP A 60 11.89 -10.10 5.64
N GLY A 61 12.57 -10.25 4.51
CA GLY A 61 13.90 -10.87 4.41
C GLY A 61 13.84 -12.35 4.03
N LEU A 62 12.70 -13.02 4.25
CA LEU A 62 12.46 -14.40 3.84
C LEU A 62 11.56 -14.49 2.62
N GLY A 63 10.55 -13.62 2.53
CA GLY A 63 9.61 -13.63 1.42
C GLY A 63 8.83 -12.35 1.26
N LEU A 64 8.23 -12.23 0.08
CA LEU A 64 7.30 -11.15 -0.24
C LEU A 64 5.91 -11.53 0.29
N SER A 65 5.35 -10.66 1.12
CA SER A 65 4.02 -10.80 1.69
C SER A 65 3.02 -9.88 0.97
N LEU A 66 1.74 -10.28 0.95
CA LEU A 66 0.65 -9.45 0.44
C LEU A 66 -0.55 -9.50 1.38
N TYR A 67 -0.98 -8.31 1.77
CA TYR A 67 -2.25 -8.09 2.44
C TYR A 67 -3.25 -7.48 1.47
N ALA A 68 -4.52 -7.89 1.57
CA ALA A 68 -5.62 -7.28 0.85
C ALA A 68 -6.80 -7.05 1.79
N LYS A 69 -7.36 -5.84 1.79
CA LYS A 69 -8.58 -5.49 2.53
C LYS A 69 -9.60 -4.89 1.57
N ARG A 70 -10.79 -5.47 1.56
CA ARG A 70 -11.95 -4.94 0.85
C ARG A 70 -12.98 -4.47 1.86
N LEU A 71 -13.54 -3.29 1.61
CA LEU A 71 -14.71 -2.81 2.34
C LEU A 71 -15.97 -3.33 1.66
N ASP A 72 -16.93 -3.80 2.46
CA ASP A 72 -18.25 -4.19 1.97
C ASP A 72 -19.09 -2.98 1.55
N ARG A 73 -18.85 -1.82 2.19
CA ARG A 73 -19.46 -0.53 1.88
C ARG A 73 -18.45 0.60 2.03
N GLY A 74 -18.64 1.67 1.26
CA GLY A 74 -17.79 2.86 1.33
C GLY A 74 -16.45 2.73 0.60
N LYS A 75 -15.56 3.69 0.85
CA LYS A 75 -14.24 3.81 0.23
C LYS A 75 -13.20 4.21 1.27
N PHE A 76 -11.97 3.72 1.09
CA PHE A 76 -10.83 4.22 1.85
C PHE A 76 -10.57 5.69 1.49
N VAL A 77 -10.40 6.51 2.53
CA VAL A 77 -9.82 7.84 2.40
C VAL A 77 -8.42 7.68 1.80
N TRP A 78 -8.07 8.50 0.81
CA TRP A 78 -6.80 8.36 0.12
C TRP A 78 -6.22 9.74 -0.16
N PRO A 79 -4.91 9.95 0.09
CA PRO A 79 -4.27 11.22 -0.22
C PRO A 79 -4.42 11.51 -1.72
N GLN A 80 -4.93 12.70 -2.03
CA GLN A 80 -5.08 13.21 -3.39
C GLN A 80 -3.81 13.99 -3.78
N THR A 81 -2.67 13.32 -3.82
CA THR A 81 -1.48 13.87 -4.47
C THR A 81 -1.44 13.41 -5.92
N VAL A 82 -1.10 14.33 -6.81
CA VAL A 82 -0.96 14.07 -8.25
C VAL A 82 0.46 13.55 -8.45
N ASP A 83 0.56 12.25 -8.73
CA ASP A 83 1.76 11.49 -9.08
C ASP A 83 2.89 11.41 -8.03
N GLY A 84 3.30 10.17 -7.72
CA GLY A 84 4.38 9.86 -6.79
C GLY A 84 4.02 8.91 -5.65
N VAL A 85 4.71 9.10 -4.53
CA VAL A 85 4.65 8.21 -3.36
C VAL A 85 4.76 9.03 -2.08
N VAL A 86 3.86 8.81 -1.13
CA VAL A 86 3.85 9.54 0.14
C VAL A 86 4.28 8.62 1.27
N SER A 87 5.23 9.06 2.10
CA SER A 87 5.57 8.34 3.32
C SER A 87 4.55 8.63 4.42
N LEU A 88 4.05 7.59 5.10
CA LEU A 88 3.16 7.71 6.25
C LEU A 88 3.81 7.19 7.53
N THR A 89 3.44 7.79 8.66
CA THR A 89 3.64 7.20 9.98
C THR A 89 2.61 6.09 10.22
N ALA A 90 2.89 5.20 11.19
CA ALA A 90 1.94 4.15 11.59
C ALA A 90 0.58 4.73 12.02
N ALA A 91 0.57 5.87 12.70
CA ALA A 91 -0.66 6.56 13.10
C ALA A 91 -1.47 7.05 11.90
N GLN A 92 -0.82 7.64 10.89
CA GLN A 92 -1.47 8.09 9.66
C GLN A 92 -2.02 6.91 8.85
N MET A 93 -1.33 5.77 8.84
CA MET A 93 -1.83 4.53 8.23
C MET A 93 -3.06 3.99 8.96
N SER A 94 -3.05 3.93 10.30
CA SER A 94 -4.21 3.46 11.08
C SER A 94 -5.42 4.32 10.79
N TYR A 95 -5.26 5.66 10.84
CA TYR A 95 -6.34 6.59 10.51
C TYR A 95 -6.98 6.30 9.15
N LEU A 96 -6.16 6.03 8.13
CA LEU A 96 -6.59 5.75 6.77
C LEU A 96 -7.35 4.42 6.63
N PHE A 97 -7.02 3.42 7.46
CA PHE A 97 -7.64 2.09 7.42
C PHE A 97 -8.86 1.94 8.33
N ASP A 98 -8.98 2.83 9.31
CA ASP A 98 -10.07 2.86 10.30
C ASP A 98 -11.21 3.79 9.88
N HIS A 99 -10.93 4.81 9.05
CA HIS A 99 -11.93 5.77 8.57
C HIS A 99 -12.23 5.52 7.09
N ALA A 100 -13.34 4.85 6.83
CA ALA A 100 -13.95 4.74 5.51
C ALA A 100 -15.10 5.74 5.38
N CYS A 101 -15.22 6.39 4.22
CA CYS A 101 -16.35 7.24 3.87
C CYS A 101 -17.40 6.49 3.05
#